data_AF-B7TW47-F1
#
_entry.id   AF-B7TW47-F1
#
_cell.length_a   1.000
_cell.length_b   1.000
_cell.length_c   1.000
_cell.angle_alpha   90.00
_cell.angle_beta   90.00
_cell.angle_gamma   90.00
#
_symmetry.space_group_name_H-M   'P 1'
#
loop_
_entity.id
_entity.type
_entity.pdbx_description
1 polymer ?
#
loop_
_entity_poly.entity_id
_entity_poly.type
_entity_poly.pdbx_seq_one_letter_code
_entity_poly.pdbx_strand_id
1 'polypeptide(L)'
;TSRNKSIQNVTLFDYEKVNQDLLKSATHVLISIPPDGDDIVERYGLQNVKWVGYLSATNVYGDHCGNWVNEESETKPIEIRGEKRLDSEKKWLNSKLPVHIFRLAGIYGPGRNALIDLQLGKARNVKKIFS
;
A
#
# COMPACT_ATOMS: atom_id res chain seq x y z
N THR A 1 10.91 20.13 0.87
CA THR A 1 10.25 21.35 1.39
C THR A 1 8.74 21.23 1.23
N SER A 2 8.08 20.42 2.08
CA SER A 2 6.62 20.32 2.08
C SER A 2 6.07 21.39 3.00
N ARG A 3 5.47 22.44 2.41
CA ARG A 3 4.81 23.51 3.17
C ARG A 3 3.50 22.93 3.72
N ASN A 4 3.35 22.98 5.05
CA ASN A 4 2.07 22.83 5.74
C ASN A 4 1.08 23.88 5.21
N LYS A 5 0.38 23.57 4.11
CA LYS A 5 -0.90 24.21 3.84
C LYS A 5 -1.89 23.59 4.82
N SER A 6 -2.55 24.42 5.62
CA SER A 6 -3.70 23.96 6.39
C SER A 6 -4.76 23.50 5.39
N ILE A 7 -4.95 22.18 5.29
CA ILE A 7 -5.98 21.57 4.46
C ILE A 7 -7.21 21.47 5.35
N GLN A 8 -8.32 22.07 4.94
CA GLN A 8 -9.59 21.93 5.63
C GLN A 8 -10.00 20.44 5.69
N ASN A 9 -10.53 20.00 6.83
CA ASN A 9 -10.97 18.61 7.07
C ASN A 9 -9.84 17.56 7.10
N VAL A 10 -8.59 17.96 7.29
CA VAL A 10 -7.49 17.05 7.56
C VAL A 10 -7.04 17.22 9.01
N THR A 11 -7.29 16.19 9.81
CA THR A 11 -6.78 16.11 11.18
C THR A 11 -5.53 15.24 11.18
N LEU A 12 -4.39 15.83 11.49
CA LEU A 12 -3.14 15.10 11.72
C LEU A 12 -3.02 14.77 13.21
N PHE A 13 -2.53 13.58 13.52
CA PHE A 13 -2.33 13.13 14.89
C PHE A 13 -0.95 12.48 15.05
N ASP A 14 -0.42 12.58 16.27
CA ASP A 14 0.79 11.89 16.67
C ASP A 14 0.45 10.41 16.85
N TYR A 15 1.06 9.56 16.03
CA TYR A 15 0.79 8.14 15.95
C TYR A 15 0.98 7.43 17.30
N GLU A 16 1.91 7.88 18.15
CA GLU A 16 2.17 7.28 19.47
C GLU A 16 1.16 7.72 20.55
N LYS A 17 0.30 8.71 20.26
CA LYS A 17 -0.63 9.32 21.22
C LYS A 17 -2.09 9.20 20.81
N VAL A 18 -2.39 8.31 19.87
CA VAL A 18 -3.75 8.12 19.37
C VAL A 18 -4.60 7.35 20.39
N ASN A 19 -5.74 7.91 20.76
CA ASN A 19 -6.76 7.19 21.53
C ASN A 19 -7.41 6.11 20.65
N GLN A 20 -7.64 4.91 21.22
CA GLN A 20 -8.38 3.82 20.59
C GLN A 20 -9.76 4.24 20.05
N ASP A 21 -10.38 5.27 20.63
CA ASP A 21 -11.68 5.77 20.18
C ASP A 21 -11.64 6.55 18.86
N LEU A 22 -10.46 6.98 18.39
CA LEU A 22 -10.32 7.89 17.26
C LEU A 22 -11.01 7.35 15.99
N LEU A 23 -10.90 6.05 15.75
CA LEU A 23 -11.42 5.41 14.53
C LEU A 23 -12.83 4.84 14.71
N LYS A 24 -13.45 4.92 15.91
CA LYS A 24 -14.78 4.33 16.16
C LYS A 24 -15.90 4.95 15.32
N SER A 25 -15.77 6.21 14.96
CA SER A 25 -16.75 6.90 14.10
C SER A 25 -16.39 6.83 12.61
N ALA A 26 -15.26 6.23 12.25
CA ALA A 26 -14.82 6.15 10.86
C ALA A 26 -15.73 5.18 10.10
N THR A 27 -16.34 5.65 9.02
CA THR A 27 -17.17 4.80 8.14
C THR A 27 -16.41 4.32 6.92
N HIS A 28 -15.36 5.04 6.51
CA HIS A 28 -14.52 4.73 5.35
C HIS A 28 -13.07 4.87 5.75
N VAL A 29 -12.26 3.84 5.50
CA VAL A 29 -10.86 3.78 5.92
C VAL A 29 -10.00 3.45 4.71
N LEU A 30 -8.96 4.27 4.46
CA LEU A 30 -7.94 3.99 3.45
C LEU A 30 -6.61 3.70 4.14
N ILE A 31 -6.00 2.58 3.79
CA ILE A 31 -4.81 2.05 4.44
C ILE A 31 -3.68 2.01 3.42
N SER A 32 -2.69 2.87 3.65
CA SER A 32 -1.49 3.00 2.82
C SER A 32 -0.22 2.50 3.53
N ILE A 33 -0.38 1.88 4.70
CA ILE A 33 0.72 1.40 5.52
C ILE A 33 1.41 0.21 4.82
N PRO A 34 2.76 0.13 4.83
CA PRO A 34 3.48 -1.03 4.30
C PRO A 34 3.18 -2.32 5.10
N PRO A 35 3.52 -3.50 4.55
CA PRO A 35 3.13 -4.80 5.13
C PRO A 35 3.75 -5.07 6.51
N ASP A 36 4.94 -4.52 6.72
CA ASP A 36 5.72 -4.57 7.97
C ASP A 36 5.35 -3.45 8.95
N GLY A 37 4.28 -2.70 8.66
CA GLY A 37 3.85 -1.58 9.48
C GLY A 37 2.92 -1.99 10.62
N ASP A 38 2.11 -1.02 11.07
CA ASP A 38 1.18 -1.18 12.18
C ASP A 38 -0.05 -2.02 11.83
N ASP A 39 -0.44 -2.90 12.75
CA ASP A 39 -1.72 -3.60 12.67
C ASP A 39 -2.83 -2.70 13.24
N ILE A 40 -3.32 -1.81 12.39
CA ILE A 40 -4.39 -0.86 12.74
C ILE A 40 -5.63 -1.60 13.26
N VAL A 41 -5.95 -2.78 12.71
CA VAL A 41 -7.16 -3.52 13.11
C VAL A 41 -7.05 -3.96 14.55
N GLU A 42 -5.93 -4.59 14.89
CA GLU A 42 -5.66 -5.05 16.25
C GLU A 42 -5.57 -3.88 17.23
N ARG A 43 -4.89 -2.80 16.84
CA ARG A 43 -4.62 -1.67 17.73
C ARG A 43 -5.86 -0.80 18.03
N TYR A 44 -6.66 -0.49 17.01
CA TYR A 44 -7.71 0.53 17.13
C TYR A 44 -9.13 -0.02 17.08
N GLY A 45 -9.33 -1.26 16.60
CA GLY A 45 -10.66 -1.85 16.50
C GLY A 45 -11.59 -1.04 15.59
N LEU A 46 -11.64 -1.41 14.31
CA LEU A 46 -12.54 -0.75 13.36
C LEU A 46 -13.99 -1.21 13.56
N GLN A 47 -14.87 -0.30 13.98
CA GLN A 47 -16.30 -0.56 14.22
C GLN A 47 -17.16 0.27 13.25
N ASN A 48 -18.30 -0.27 12.84
CA ASN A 48 -19.27 0.41 11.94
C ASN A 48 -18.70 0.86 10.58
N VAL A 49 -17.58 0.27 10.15
CA VAL A 49 -16.95 0.59 8.87
C VAL A 49 -17.80 0.04 7.73
N LYS A 50 -18.13 0.92 6.78
CA LYS A 50 -18.86 0.59 5.55
C LYS A 50 -17.92 0.23 4.41
N TRP A 51 -16.68 0.69 4.46
CA TRP A 51 -15.68 0.43 3.43
C TRP A 51 -14.25 0.53 3.95
N VAL A 52 -13.40 -0.42 3.55
CA VAL A 52 -11.95 -0.38 3.78
C VAL A 52 -11.22 -0.53 2.45
N GLY A 53 -10.32 0.39 2.13
CA GLY A 53 -9.40 0.26 1.00
C GLY A 53 -7.99 -0.03 1.49
N TYR A 54 -7.38 -1.11 1.01
CA TYR A 54 -5.97 -1.42 1.26
C TYR A 54 -5.15 -1.22 -0.01
N LEU A 55 -4.12 -0.35 0.07
CA LEU A 55 -3.21 -0.09 -1.04
C LEU A 55 -2.10 -1.15 -1.06
N SER A 56 -2.20 -2.04 -2.04
CA SER A 56 -1.21 -3.06 -2.33
C SER A 56 -0.33 -2.69 -3.52
N ALA A 57 0.40 -3.66 -4.07
CA ALA A 57 1.31 -3.49 -5.18
C ALA A 57 1.22 -4.67 -6.16
N THR A 58 1.54 -4.43 -7.42
CA THR A 58 1.51 -5.48 -8.48
C THR A 58 2.62 -6.52 -8.34
N ASN A 59 3.64 -6.30 -7.50
CA ASN A 59 4.71 -7.29 -7.28
C ASN A 59 4.23 -8.57 -6.58
N VAL A 60 2.98 -8.61 -6.09
CA VAL A 60 2.33 -9.83 -5.59
C VAL A 60 2.05 -10.86 -6.69
N TYR A 61 1.97 -10.45 -7.96
CA TYR A 61 1.78 -11.38 -9.07
C TYR A 61 3.04 -12.20 -9.35
N GLY A 62 4.22 -11.63 -9.14
CA GLY A 62 5.50 -12.26 -9.50
C GLY A 62 5.84 -12.14 -10.98
N ASP A 63 6.65 -13.08 -11.47
CA ASP A 63 6.98 -13.18 -12.90
C ASP A 63 5.97 -14.08 -13.61
N HIS A 64 5.36 -13.52 -14.66
CA HIS A 64 4.45 -14.22 -15.56
C HIS A 64 5.05 -14.37 -16.96
N CYS A 65 6.39 -14.24 -17.09
CA CYS A 65 7.13 -14.34 -18.35
C CYS A 65 6.64 -13.37 -19.44
N GLY A 66 6.16 -12.19 -19.03
CA GLY A 66 5.61 -11.18 -19.93
C GLY A 66 4.16 -11.41 -20.37
N ASN A 67 3.49 -12.46 -19.87
CA ASN A 67 2.07 -12.66 -20.11
C ASN A 67 1.23 -11.58 -19.41
N TRP A 68 0.03 -11.36 -19.94
CA TRP A 68 -0.97 -10.50 -19.30
C TRP A 68 -1.40 -11.07 -17.97
N VAL A 69 -1.53 -10.18 -16.99
CA VAL A 69 -2.08 -10.49 -15.66
C VAL A 69 -3.31 -9.62 -15.41
N ASN A 70 -4.26 -10.17 -14.67
CA ASN A 70 -5.47 -9.52 -14.18
C ASN A 70 -5.67 -9.85 -12.68
N GLU A 71 -6.75 -9.38 -12.08
CA GLU A 71 -7.05 -9.55 -10.66
C GLU A 71 -7.23 -11.02 -10.24
N GLU A 72 -7.64 -11.88 -11.18
CA GLU A 72 -7.83 -13.33 -10.99
C GLU A 72 -6.54 -14.13 -11.20
N SER A 73 -5.49 -13.49 -11.70
CA SER A 73 -4.22 -14.15 -11.97
C SER A 73 -3.56 -14.61 -10.67
N GLU A 74 -2.86 -15.74 -10.77
CA GLU A 74 -2.18 -16.33 -9.62
C GLU A 74 -1.13 -15.38 -9.04
N THR A 75 -1.07 -15.32 -7.71
CA THR A 75 -0.10 -14.49 -6.98
C THR A 75 1.09 -15.32 -6.55
N LYS A 76 2.22 -15.16 -7.25
CA LYS A 76 3.48 -15.91 -7.03
C LYS A 76 4.65 -14.95 -6.83
N PRO A 77 4.67 -14.13 -5.75
CA PRO A 77 5.74 -13.16 -5.54
C PRO A 77 7.09 -13.87 -5.43
N ILE A 78 8.13 -13.25 -6.02
CA ILE A 78 9.50 -13.78 -6.04
C ILE A 78 10.38 -13.10 -4.99
N GLU A 79 10.03 -11.86 -4.63
CA GLU A 79 10.77 -11.06 -3.66
C GLU A 79 10.06 -11.07 -2.30
N ILE A 80 10.84 -11.05 -1.21
CA ILE A 80 10.38 -10.94 0.18
C ILE A 80 9.35 -9.81 0.35
N ARG A 81 9.52 -8.68 -0.35
CA ARG A 81 8.59 -7.55 -0.28
C ARG A 81 7.22 -7.89 -0.89
N GLY A 82 7.18 -8.69 -1.95
CA GLY A 82 5.94 -9.17 -2.55
C GLY A 82 5.26 -10.21 -1.67
N GLU A 83 6.02 -11.13 -1.07
CA GLU A 83 5.50 -12.11 -0.11
C GLU A 83 4.82 -11.44 1.08
N LYS A 84 5.54 -10.54 1.76
CA LYS A 84 4.99 -9.76 2.88
C LYS A 84 3.73 -9.00 2.48
N ARG A 85 3.72 -8.41 1.28
CA ARG A 85 2.57 -7.69 0.75
C ARG A 85 1.36 -8.60 0.58
N LEU A 86 1.56 -9.79 0.01
CA LEU A 86 0.53 -10.80 -0.17
C LEU A 86 0.02 -11.31 1.19
N ASP A 87 0.87 -11.45 2.20
CA ASP A 87 0.45 -11.82 3.55
C ASP A 87 -0.43 -10.74 4.19
N SER A 88 -0.10 -9.46 4.01
CA SER A 88 -0.98 -8.38 4.44
C SER A 88 -2.31 -8.36 3.68
N GLU A 89 -2.33 -8.63 2.36
CA GLU A 89 -3.58 -8.78 1.61
C GLU A 89 -4.47 -9.85 2.26
N LYS A 90 -3.91 -11.03 2.55
CA LYS A 90 -4.62 -12.13 3.22
C LYS A 90 -5.14 -11.73 4.59
N LYS A 91 -4.32 -11.05 5.42
CA LYS A 91 -4.75 -10.54 6.73
C LYS A 91 -5.97 -9.62 6.61
N TRP A 92 -5.92 -8.66 5.68
CA TRP A 92 -7.03 -7.74 5.44
C TRP A 92 -8.29 -8.44 4.95
N LEU A 93 -8.19 -9.35 3.98
CA LEU A 93 -9.34 -10.13 3.50
C LEU A 93 -9.96 -10.99 4.62
N ASN A 94 -9.15 -11.50 5.54
CA ASN A 94 -9.61 -12.30 6.67
C ASN A 94 -10.15 -11.49 7.86
N SER A 95 -10.08 -10.15 7.81
CA SER A 95 -10.50 -9.27 8.92
C SER A 95 -12.03 -9.19 9.14
N LYS A 96 -12.84 -9.77 8.25
CA LYS A 96 -14.31 -9.67 8.21
C LYS A 96 -14.86 -8.25 7.95
N LEU A 97 -14.00 -7.30 7.60
CA LEU A 97 -14.39 -5.95 7.20
C LEU A 97 -14.74 -5.89 5.70
N PRO A 98 -15.48 -4.87 5.22
CA PRO A 98 -15.79 -4.66 3.80
C PRO A 98 -14.57 -4.15 3.02
N VAL A 99 -13.57 -5.02 2.87
CA VAL A 99 -12.25 -4.71 2.30
C VAL A 99 -12.25 -4.76 0.78
N HIS A 100 -11.57 -3.79 0.17
CA HIS A 100 -11.20 -3.73 -1.23
C HIS A 100 -9.69 -3.56 -1.35
N ILE A 101 -9.05 -4.40 -2.17
CA ILE A 101 -7.60 -4.35 -2.40
C ILE A 101 -7.33 -3.61 -3.71
N PHE A 102 -6.42 -2.63 -3.65
CA PHE A 102 -5.96 -1.88 -4.81
C PHE A 102 -4.49 -2.20 -5.08
N ARG A 103 -4.20 -3.06 -6.06
CA ARG A 103 -2.82 -3.40 -6.46
C ARG A 103 -2.26 -2.31 -7.37
N LEU A 104 -1.51 -1.38 -6.79
CA LEU A 104 -0.98 -0.23 -7.52
C LEU A 104 0.27 -0.59 -8.32
N ALA A 105 0.32 -0.14 -9.58
CA ALA A 105 1.54 -0.14 -10.37
C ALA A 105 2.55 0.92 -9.85
N GLY A 106 3.76 0.92 -10.40
CA GLY A 106 4.77 1.93 -10.07
C GLY A 106 4.23 3.35 -10.24
N ILE A 107 4.21 4.12 -9.15
CA ILE A 107 3.68 5.49 -9.14
C ILE A 107 4.67 6.41 -9.85
N TYR A 108 4.26 6.98 -10.99
CA TYR A 108 5.02 7.96 -11.75
C TYR A 108 4.33 9.34 -11.70
N GLY A 109 5.11 10.41 -11.85
CA GLY A 109 4.55 11.77 -11.87
C GLY A 109 5.62 12.87 -11.86
N PRO A 110 5.21 14.15 -11.82
CA PRO A 110 6.15 15.27 -11.71
C PRO A 110 7.10 15.07 -10.51
N GLY A 111 8.42 15.07 -10.76
CA GLY A 111 9.42 14.82 -9.71
C GLY A 111 9.70 13.34 -9.39
N ARG A 112 8.94 12.39 -9.96
CA ARG A 112 9.16 10.94 -9.82
C ARG A 112 9.16 10.28 -11.19
N ASN A 113 10.29 10.40 -11.88
CA ASN A 113 10.55 9.72 -13.15
C ASN A 113 12.04 9.39 -13.31
N ALA A 114 12.33 8.42 -14.19
CA ALA A 114 13.69 7.92 -14.41
C ALA A 114 14.67 8.97 -14.96
N LEU A 115 14.19 9.98 -15.70
CA LEU A 115 15.04 11.05 -16.24
C LEU A 115 15.55 11.96 -15.12
N ILE A 116 14.71 12.26 -14.14
CA ILE A 116 15.09 13.01 -12.95
C ILE A 116 16.08 12.18 -12.10
N ASP A 117 15.84 10.88 -11.94
CA ASP A 117 16.77 10.01 -11.22
C ASP A 117 18.14 9.93 -11.90
N LEU A 118 18.19 9.93 -13.24
CA LEU A 118 19.42 10.03 -14.03
C LEU A 118 20.16 11.34 -13.79
N GLN A 119 19.46 12.48 -13.89
CA GLN A 119 20.04 13.80 -13.63
C GLN A 119 20.58 13.93 -12.20
N LEU A 120 19.93 13.28 -11.22
CA LEU A 120 20.32 13.29 -9.82
C LEU A 120 21.36 12.21 -9.44
N GLY A 121 21.84 11.42 -10.41
CA GLY A 121 22.81 10.35 -10.14
C GLY A 121 22.27 9.18 -9.29
N LYS A 122 20.94 9.04 -9.19
CA LYS A 122 20.23 8.00 -8.41
C LYS A 122 19.70 6.87 -9.29
N ALA A 123 19.98 6.92 -10.59
CA ALA A 123 19.55 5.92 -11.54
C ALA A 123 20.04 4.52 -11.15
N ARG A 124 19.14 3.55 -11.22
CA ARG A 124 19.46 2.14 -11.00
C ARG A 124 19.65 1.48 -12.35
N ASN A 125 20.80 0.82 -12.55
CA ASN A 125 21.00 -0.04 -13.70
C ASN A 125 20.22 -1.34 -13.46
N VAL A 126 19.16 -1.57 -14.24
CA VAL A 126 18.36 -2.79 -14.18
C VAL A 126 18.86 -3.75 -15.25
N LYS A 127 19.75 -4.66 -14.86
CA LYS A 127 20.18 -5.76 -15.73
C LYS A 127 19.23 -6.94 -15.55
N LYS A 128 18.30 -7.13 -16.49
CA LYS A 128 17.49 -8.35 -16.56
C LYS A 128 18.34 -9.46 -17.17
N ILE A 129 18.66 -10.48 -16.37
CA ILE A 129 19.29 -11.71 -16.85
C ILE A 129 18.16 -12.68 -17.14
N PHE A 130 18.01 -13.08 -18.40
CA PHE A 130 17.10 -14.16 -18.79
C PHE A 130 17.85 -15.48 -18.55
N SER A 131 17.30 -16.34 -17.69
CA SER A 131 17.79 -17.70 -17.42
C SER A 131 16.88 -18.72 -18.08
#